data_AF-A0A822EG93-F1
#
_entry.id   AF-A0A822EG93-F1
#
_cell.length_a   1.000
_cell.length_b   1.000
_cell.length_c   1.000
_cell.angle_alpha   90.00
_cell.angle_beta   90.00
_cell.angle_gamma   90.00
#
_symmetry.space_group_name_H-M   'P 1'
#
loop_
_entity.id
_entity.type
_entity.pdbx_description
1 polymer ?
#
loop_
_entity_poly.entity_id
_entity_poly.type
_entity_poly.pdbx_seq_one_letter_code
_entity_poly.pdbx_strand_id
1 'polypeptide(L)'
;MQGNLLWSDPDPHNRQGCRNNDDRNIGCFFGPDITEQFLNEYNYSMLIRSHQVKERGYEFTHDHKVLTVFSASNYCGQSNWGAVIRWDYNEQEPLLIQYKIEHVEMKKLSFNKEVTLFEDPAYQSLVEKIMTNK
;
A
#
# COMPACT_ATOMS: atom_id res chain seq x y z
N MET A 1 -0.08 25.49 0.30
CA MET A 1 -0.02 24.16 0.95
C MET A 1 -1.36 23.43 0.73
N GLN A 2 -1.63 23.02 -0.51
CA GLN A 2 -2.79 22.20 -0.85
C GLN A 2 -2.25 20.91 -1.47
N GLY A 3 -2.68 19.74 -0.98
CA GLY A 3 -2.35 18.44 -1.58
C GLY A 3 -1.42 17.52 -0.77
N ASN A 4 -0.81 17.96 0.34
CA ASN A 4 0.16 17.15 1.09
C ASN A 4 -0.41 15.79 1.55
N LEU A 5 -1.67 15.74 1.98
CA LEU A 5 -2.31 14.48 2.41
C LEU A 5 -2.41 13.44 1.27
N LEU A 6 -2.51 13.89 0.02
CA LEU A 6 -2.70 13.03 -1.15
C LEU A 6 -1.39 12.73 -1.89
N TRP A 7 -0.42 13.65 -1.84
CA TRP A 7 0.74 13.64 -2.73
C TRP A 7 2.10 13.59 -2.03
N SER A 8 2.15 13.70 -0.69
CA SER A 8 3.40 13.52 0.03
C SER A 8 3.82 12.04 0.08
N ASP A 9 5.13 11.81 0.08
CA ASP A 9 5.75 10.50 0.07
C ASP A 9 6.80 10.39 1.20
N PRO A 10 7.00 9.22 1.82
CA PRO A 10 8.12 9.01 2.72
C PRO A 10 9.44 9.23 1.99
N ASP A 11 10.44 9.74 2.68
CA ASP A 11 11.75 10.00 2.11
C ASP A 11 12.47 8.71 1.72
N PRO A 12 12.77 8.47 0.43
CA PRO A 12 13.40 7.21 -0.01
C PRO A 12 14.83 7.02 0.52
N HIS A 13 15.44 8.08 1.05
CA HIS A 13 16.80 8.07 1.61
C HIS A 13 16.82 8.36 3.11
N ASN A 14 15.66 8.34 3.79
CA ASN A 14 15.53 8.65 5.22
C ASN A 14 16.19 9.97 5.64
N ARG A 15 16.24 10.96 4.73
CA ARG A 15 16.74 12.30 5.06
C ARG A 15 15.71 13.02 5.94
N GLN A 16 16.20 13.86 6.85
CA GLN A 16 15.35 14.62 7.78
C GLN A 16 14.63 15.78 7.09
N GLY A 17 13.52 16.23 7.69
CA GLY A 17 12.72 17.37 7.26
C GLY A 17 11.67 17.05 6.19
N CYS A 18 11.00 18.07 5.67
CA CYS A 18 10.05 17.98 4.56
C CYS A 18 10.58 18.82 3.38
N ARG A 19 10.82 18.17 2.25
CA ARG A 19 11.38 18.80 1.04
C ARG A 19 10.50 18.55 -0.17
N ASN A 20 10.62 19.36 -1.22
CA ASN A 20 9.82 19.19 -2.43
C ASN A 20 9.88 17.76 -2.96
N ASN A 21 8.70 17.23 -3.30
CA ASN A 21 8.59 15.95 -3.97
C ASN A 21 8.77 16.16 -5.48
N ASP A 22 10.03 16.12 -5.93
CA ASP A 22 10.38 16.37 -7.33
C ASP A 22 9.84 15.27 -8.27
N ASP A 23 9.56 14.07 -7.75
CA ASP A 23 8.96 12.97 -8.53
C ASP A 23 7.48 13.23 -8.87
N ARG A 24 6.79 14.01 -8.03
CA ARG A 24 5.35 14.33 -8.18
C ARG A 24 5.09 15.76 -8.63
N ASN A 25 6.06 16.66 -8.45
CA ASN A 25 5.92 18.12 -8.59
C ASN A 25 4.82 18.74 -7.69
N ILE A 26 4.37 18.01 -6.66
CA ILE A 26 3.40 18.45 -5.64
C ILE A 26 3.60 17.61 -4.37
N GLY A 27 3.29 18.18 -3.21
CA GLY A 27 3.53 17.54 -1.92
C GLY A 27 5.00 17.61 -1.51
N CYS A 28 5.40 16.80 -0.53
CA CYS A 28 6.78 16.74 -0.05
C CYS A 28 7.25 15.32 0.22
N PHE A 29 8.56 15.10 0.10
CA PHE A 29 9.21 14.00 0.78
C PHE A 29 9.36 14.36 2.25
N PHE A 30 8.76 13.58 3.14
CA PHE A 30 8.86 13.78 4.59
C PHE A 30 9.80 12.74 5.20
N GLY A 31 10.68 13.21 6.08
CA GLY A 31 11.65 12.40 6.78
C GLY A 31 11.11 11.66 8.00
N PRO A 32 11.98 10.84 8.62
CA PRO A 32 11.63 10.10 9.83
C PRO A 32 11.37 11.03 11.04
N ASP A 33 12.04 12.17 11.14
CA ASP A 33 11.75 13.21 12.15
C ASP A 33 10.32 13.73 12.07
N ILE A 34 9.85 14.05 10.86
CA ILE A 34 8.48 14.54 10.64
C ILE A 34 7.45 13.48 11.04
N THR A 35 7.75 12.21 10.71
CA THR A 35 6.90 11.08 11.10
C THR A 35 6.85 10.93 12.61
N GLU A 36 8.01 10.94 13.27
CA GLU A 36 8.12 10.79 14.72
C GLU A 36 7.42 11.93 15.46
N GLN A 37 7.62 13.17 15.01
CA GLN A 37 6.93 14.33 15.57
C GLN A 37 5.41 14.16 15.49
N PHE A 38 4.89 13.82 14.30
CA PHE A 38 3.45 13.63 14.08
C PHE A 38 2.87 12.52 14.95
N LEU A 39 3.52 11.35 14.98
CA LEU A 39 3.06 10.22 15.77
C LEU A 39 3.08 10.52 17.28
N ASN A 40 4.12 11.17 17.78
CA ASN A 40 4.23 11.55 19.18
C ASN A 40 3.19 12.60 19.59
N GLU A 41 2.92 13.60 18.73
CA GLU A 41 1.93 14.65 19.00
C GLU A 41 0.52 14.08 19.22
N TYR A 42 0.15 13.07 18.44
CA TYR A 42 -1.19 12.46 18.50
C TYR A 42 -1.23 11.12 19.25
N ASN A 43 -0.11 10.70 19.86
CA ASN A 43 0.02 9.43 20.54
C ASN A 43 -0.39 8.23 19.65
N TYR A 44 0.10 8.23 18.41
CA TYR A 44 -0.08 7.15 17.45
C TYR A 44 1.20 6.31 17.37
N SER A 45 1.05 5.03 17.02
CA SER A 45 2.18 4.11 16.84
C SER A 45 2.70 4.05 15.41
N MET A 46 1.83 4.29 14.41
CA MET A 46 2.15 4.08 13.01
C MET A 46 1.29 4.94 12.07
N LEU A 47 1.87 5.31 10.93
CA LEU A 47 1.17 5.87 9.78
C LEU A 47 1.00 4.80 8.69
N ILE A 48 -0.24 4.49 8.32
CA ILE A 48 -0.55 3.59 7.20
C ILE A 48 -0.97 4.43 6.00
N ARG A 49 -0.40 4.14 4.83
CA ARG A 49 -0.64 4.89 3.60
C ARG A 49 -0.52 4.02 2.34
N SER A 50 -0.80 4.59 1.16
CA SER A 50 -0.67 3.89 -0.13
C SER A 50 0.16 4.68 -1.16
N HIS A 51 -0.44 5.12 -2.28
CA HIS A 51 0.12 5.98 -3.34
C HIS A 51 1.34 5.47 -4.13
N GLN A 52 2.34 4.85 -3.50
CA GLN A 52 3.52 4.32 -4.17
C GLN A 52 3.38 2.82 -4.43
N VAL A 53 3.69 2.39 -5.66
CA VAL A 53 3.82 0.97 -6.00
C VAL A 53 4.98 0.38 -5.20
N LYS A 54 4.78 -0.80 -4.61
CA LYS A 54 5.83 -1.56 -3.91
C LYS A 54 5.92 -2.95 -4.50
N GLU A 55 7.15 -3.45 -4.67
CA GLU A 55 7.42 -4.74 -5.30
C GLU A 55 6.65 -5.88 -4.62
N ARG A 56 6.60 -5.88 -3.28
CA ARG A 56 5.89 -6.87 -2.46
C ARG A 56 4.44 -6.50 -2.16
N GLY A 57 3.93 -5.40 -2.72
CA GLY A 57 2.62 -4.85 -2.39
C GLY A 57 2.59 -4.08 -1.06
N TYR A 58 3.68 -4.09 -0.29
CA TYR A 58 3.85 -3.23 0.87
C TYR A 58 5.33 -2.92 1.14
N GLU A 59 5.60 -1.93 1.98
CA GLU A 59 6.93 -1.61 2.51
C GLU A 59 6.83 -0.85 3.84
N PHE A 60 7.72 -1.18 4.78
CA PHE A 60 7.93 -0.40 6.00
C PHE A 60 9.09 0.58 5.81
N THR A 61 8.90 1.81 6.26
CA THR A 61 9.92 2.88 6.27
C THR A 61 9.89 3.62 7.60
N HIS A 62 10.90 4.47 7.83
CA HIS A 62 11.04 5.26 9.05
C HIS A 62 10.98 4.41 10.33
N ASP A 63 11.81 3.34 10.37
CA ASP A 63 11.89 2.43 11.52
C ASP A 63 10.54 1.80 11.89
N HIS A 64 9.89 1.18 10.89
CA HIS A 64 8.56 0.57 10.99
C HIS A 64 7.39 1.52 11.34
N LYS A 65 7.62 2.83 11.49
CA LYS A 65 6.57 3.80 11.81
C LYS A 65 5.71 4.19 10.60
N VAL A 66 6.14 3.91 9.37
CA VAL A 66 5.33 4.15 8.16
C VAL A 66 5.18 2.88 7.35
N LEU A 67 3.94 2.43 7.17
CA LEU A 67 3.57 1.31 6.33
C LEU A 67 2.95 1.83 5.03
N THR A 68 3.60 1.56 3.90
CA THR A 68 3.00 1.74 2.57
C THR A 68 2.38 0.43 2.13
N VAL A 69 1.09 0.42 1.76
CA VAL A 69 0.37 -0.73 1.18
C VAL A 69 -0.19 -0.39 -0.20
N PHE A 70 -0.07 -1.33 -1.13
CA PHE A 70 -0.49 -1.19 -2.52
C PHE A 70 -1.21 -2.46 -3.00
N SER A 71 -2.46 -2.32 -3.41
CA SER A 71 -3.38 -3.45 -3.70
C SER A 71 -3.63 -3.66 -5.20
N ALA A 72 -2.80 -3.11 -6.08
CA ALA A 72 -2.86 -3.42 -7.51
C ALA A 72 -1.62 -4.24 -7.91
N SER A 73 -1.76 -5.57 -8.01
CA SER A 73 -0.69 -6.41 -8.54
C SER A 73 -0.54 -6.22 -10.05
N ASN A 74 0.67 -6.41 -10.57
CA ASN A 74 1.04 -6.20 -11.97
C ASN A 74 0.66 -4.81 -12.50
N TYR A 75 0.80 -3.79 -11.67
CA TYR A 75 0.38 -2.44 -11.98
C TYR A 75 1.07 -1.92 -13.24
N CYS A 76 0.27 -1.48 -14.22
CA CYS A 76 0.75 -1.03 -15.53
C CYS A 76 1.70 -2.01 -16.23
N GLY A 77 1.50 -3.32 -16.06
CA GLY A 77 2.34 -4.36 -16.69
C GLY A 77 3.66 -4.64 -15.98
N GLN A 78 3.87 -4.08 -14.79
CA GLN A 78 4.99 -4.45 -13.91
C GLN A 78 4.76 -5.84 -13.29
N SER A 79 5.70 -6.30 -12.47
CA SER A 79 5.66 -7.63 -11.82
C SER A 79 5.38 -7.57 -10.30
N ASN A 80 4.93 -6.42 -9.79
CA ASN A 80 4.70 -6.22 -8.36
C ASN A 80 3.53 -7.07 -7.84
N TRP A 81 3.62 -7.44 -6.57
CA TRP A 81 2.53 -8.05 -5.81
C TRP A 81 1.52 -6.98 -5.37
N GLY A 82 0.31 -7.43 -5.04
CA GLY A 82 -0.66 -6.67 -4.26
C GLY A 82 -0.62 -7.13 -2.81
N ALA A 83 -1.01 -6.25 -1.89
CA ALA A 83 -1.23 -6.62 -0.50
C ALA A 83 -2.48 -5.95 0.08
N VAL A 84 -3.03 -6.58 1.12
CA VAL A 84 -4.06 -6.01 2.00
C VAL A 84 -3.59 -6.11 3.45
N ILE A 85 -4.06 -5.18 4.27
CA ILE A 85 -3.84 -5.19 5.71
C ILE A 85 -5.09 -5.78 6.37
N ARG A 86 -4.88 -6.74 7.26
CA ARG A 86 -5.89 -7.20 8.19
C ARG A 86 -5.44 -6.84 9.60
N TRP A 87 -6.26 -6.05 10.28
CA TRP A 87 -6.00 -5.64 11.65
C TRP A 87 -7.00 -6.34 12.56
N ASP A 88 -6.50 -7.14 13.52
CA ASP A 88 -7.33 -7.73 14.56
C ASP A 88 -7.24 -6.85 15.82
N TYR A 89 -8.32 -6.76 16.59
CA TYR A 89 -8.37 -5.97 17.82
C TYR A 89 -7.35 -6.42 18.86
N ASN A 90 -7.00 -7.72 18.86
CA ASN A 90 -6.05 -8.28 19.83
C ASN A 90 -4.59 -8.18 19.38
N GLU A 91 -4.34 -7.80 18.13
CA GLU A 91 -3.00 -7.75 17.55
C GLU A 91 -2.42 -6.34 17.67
N GLN A 92 -1.15 -6.25 18.07
CA GLN A 92 -0.43 -4.97 18.15
C GLN A 92 0.19 -4.56 16.81
N GLU A 93 0.25 -5.49 15.85
CA GLU A 93 0.88 -5.30 14.55
C GLU A 93 -0.07 -5.71 13.41
N PRO A 94 0.01 -5.05 12.22
CA PRO A 94 -0.83 -5.39 11.08
C PRO A 94 -0.45 -6.75 10.48
N LEU A 95 -1.44 -7.62 10.23
CA LEU A 95 -1.23 -8.79 9.39
C LEU A 95 -1.25 -8.37 7.92
N LEU A 96 -0.14 -8.60 7.22
CA LEU A 96 0.01 -8.30 5.80
C LEU A 96 -0.24 -9.53 4.95
N ILE A 97 -1.27 -9.49 4.13
CA ILE A 97 -1.65 -10.60 3.24
C ILE A 97 -1.31 -10.21 1.80
N GLN A 98 -0.33 -10.91 1.23
CA GLN A 98 0.14 -10.70 -0.13
C GLN A 98 -0.58 -11.61 -1.14
N TYR A 99 -0.85 -11.07 -2.32
CA TYR A 99 -1.38 -11.81 -3.46
C TYR A 99 -0.74 -11.32 -4.76
N LYS A 100 -0.80 -12.16 -5.78
CA LYS A 100 -0.37 -11.82 -7.13
C LYS A 100 -1.41 -12.37 -8.09
N ILE A 101 -1.96 -11.49 -8.92
CA ILE A 101 -2.85 -11.92 -10.00
C ILE A 101 -1.96 -12.56 -11.07
N GLU A 102 -2.21 -13.83 -11.40
CA GLU A 102 -1.61 -14.43 -12.59
C GLU A 102 -2.22 -13.77 -13.83
N HIS A 103 -1.47 -13.66 -14.92
CA HIS A 103 -1.94 -13.03 -16.16
C HIS A 103 -3.30 -13.65 -16.56
N VAL A 104 -4.38 -12.96 -16.26
CA VAL A 104 -5.67 -13.25 -16.88
C VAL A 104 -5.46 -12.80 -18.32
N GLU A 105 -5.40 -13.74 -19.27
CA GLU A 105 -5.66 -13.38 -20.65
C GLU A 105 -6.98 -12.61 -20.61
N MET A 106 -6.93 -11.29 -20.83
CA MET A 106 -8.13 -10.55 -21.18
C MET A 106 -8.57 -11.10 -22.54
N LYS A 107 -9.21 -12.28 -22.56
CA LYS A 107 -10.11 -12.66 -23.64
C LYS A 107 -10.98 -11.44 -23.79
N LYS A 108 -10.86 -10.74 -24.92
CA LYS A 108 -11.62 -9.53 -25.25
C LYS A 108 -13.04 -9.74 -24.77
N LEU A 109 -13.34 -9.25 -23.57
CA LEU A 109 -14.64 -9.36 -22.97
C LEU A 109 -15.42 -8.31 -23.73
N SER A 110 -16.29 -8.79 -24.62
CA SER A 110 -17.33 -7.97 -25.19
C SER A 110 -18.01 -7.22 -24.04
N PHE A 111 -18.36 -5.96 -24.29
CA PHE A 111 -18.86 -4.94 -23.35
C PHE A 111 -20.06 -5.35 -22.45
N ASN A 112 -20.53 -6.59 -22.53
CA ASN A 112 -21.74 -7.12 -21.91
C ASN A 112 -21.52 -8.35 -21.00
N LYS A 113 -20.29 -8.71 -20.63
CA LYS A 113 -20.06 -9.69 -19.56
C LYS A 113 -19.50 -8.99 -18.34
N GLU A 114 -20.35 -8.83 -17.33
CA GLU A 114 -19.89 -8.61 -15.96
C GLU A 114 -18.94 -9.75 -15.62
N VAL A 115 -17.65 -9.46 -15.48
CA VAL A 115 -16.74 -10.39 -14.82
C VAL A 115 -17.13 -10.36 -13.36
N THR A 116 -17.90 -11.34 -12.91
CA THR A 116 -18.16 -11.54 -11.49
C THR A 116 -16.82 -11.80 -10.82
N LEU A 117 -16.33 -10.86 -10.02
CA LEU A 117 -15.07 -10.93 -9.25
C LEU A 117 -14.91 -12.26 -8.49
N PHE A 118 -16.02 -12.92 -8.18
CA PHE A 118 -16.10 -14.24 -7.55
C PHE A 118 -15.54 -15.40 -8.39
N GLU A 119 -15.35 -15.26 -9.70
CA GLU A 119 -14.76 -16.30 -10.55
C GLU A 119 -13.23 -16.17 -10.68
N ASP A 120 -12.63 -15.10 -10.16
CA ASP A 120 -11.19 -14.86 -10.25
C ASP A 120 -10.42 -15.74 -9.24
N PRO A 121 -9.52 -16.65 -9.69
CA PRO A 121 -8.74 -17.50 -8.80
C PRO A 121 -7.85 -16.74 -7.81
N ALA A 122 -7.34 -15.56 -8.20
CA ALA A 122 -6.55 -14.72 -7.31
C ALA A 122 -7.43 -14.08 -6.23
N TYR A 123 -8.67 -13.71 -6.56
CA TYR A 123 -9.65 -13.24 -5.57
C TYR A 123 -10.02 -14.35 -4.59
N GLN A 124 -10.32 -15.55 -5.08
CA GLN A 124 -10.64 -16.70 -4.22
C GLN A 124 -9.46 -17.06 -3.30
N SER A 125 -8.23 -17.15 -3.84
CA SER A 125 -7.03 -17.38 -3.04
C SER A 125 -6.81 -16.30 -1.98
N LEU A 126 -7.09 -15.02 -2.32
CA LEU A 126 -7.01 -13.93 -1.36
C LEU A 126 -8.05 -14.09 -0.24
N VAL A 127 -9.30 -14.38 -0.58
CA VAL A 127 -10.37 -14.62 0.41
C VAL A 127 -10.01 -15.79 1.32
N GLU A 128 -9.52 -16.90 0.77
CA GLU A 128 -9.05 -18.04 1.56
C GLU A 128 -7.92 -17.65 2.52
N LYS A 129 -6.90 -16.91 2.05
CA LYS A 129 -5.81 -16.41 2.91
C LYS A 129 -6.32 -15.49 4.02
N ILE A 130 -7.30 -14.63 3.73
CA ILE A 130 -7.92 -13.76 4.74
C ILE A 130 -8.65 -14.61 5.80
N MET A 131 -9.36 -15.66 5.38
CA MET A 131 -10.18 -16.50 6.26
C MET A 131 -9.37 -17.54 7.07
N THR A 132 -8.25 -18.03 6.54
CA THR A 132 -7.45 -19.12 7.13
C THR A 132 -6.41 -18.63 8.13
N ASN A 133 -5.96 -17.38 8.04
CA ASN A 133 -5.04 -16.80 9.03
C ASN A 133 -5.77 -16.42 10.34
N LYS A 134 -6.70 -17.23 10.87
CA LYS A 134 -7.35 -16.91 12.16
C LYS A 134 -6.40 -17.05 13.34
#